data_AF-A0A0C2G465-F1
#
_entry.id   AF-A0A0C2G465-F1
#
_cell.length_a   1.000
_cell.length_b   1.000
_cell.length_c   1.000
_cell.angle_alpha   90.00
_cell.angle_beta   90.00
_cell.angle_gamma   90.00
#
_symmetry.space_group_name_H-M   'P 1'
#
loop_
_entity.id
_entity.type
_entity.pdbx_description
1 polymer ?
#
loop_
_entity_poly.entity_id
_entity_poly.type
_entity_poly.pdbx_seq_one_letter_code
_entity_poly.pdbx_strand_id
1 'polypeptide(L)' 'MNDENIDIAPHEVETMSVSLKIPETTPTFKTCSIIEVTYYVEVRVVCKGTINNSVSCRCPVIIGTLPLAANKVEESAT' A
#
# COMPACT_ATOMS: atom_id res chain seq x y z
N MET A 1 -13.57 -2.00 2.52
CA MET A 1 -12.32 -2.52 3.11
C MET A 1 -12.74 -3.75 3.90
N ASN A 2 -12.31 -4.93 3.48
CA ASN A 2 -12.49 -6.11 4.32
C ASN A 2 -11.43 -5.98 5.41
N ASP A 3 -11.86 -5.64 6.61
CA ASP A 3 -11.01 -5.65 7.79
C ASP A 3 -10.87 -7.12 8.21
N GLU A 4 -9.99 -7.85 7.53
CA GLU A 4 -9.53 -9.15 8.01
C GLU A 4 -8.69 -8.88 9.25
N ASN A 5 -9.32 -9.04 10.42
CA ASN A 5 -8.66 -8.88 11.71
C ASN A 5 -7.88 -10.15 12.01
N ILE A 6 -6.55 -10.03 12.02
CA ILE A 6 -5.63 -11.14 12.21
C ILE A 6 -5.07 -11.05 13.62
N ASP A 7 -5.31 -12.10 14.40
CA ASP A 7 -4.87 -12.21 15.77
C ASP A 7 -3.73 -13.22 15.86
N ILE A 8 -2.52 -12.71 16.07
CA ILE A 8 -1.31 -13.53 16.22
C ILE A 8 -1.14 -13.83 17.70
N ALA A 9 -1.11 -15.11 18.08
CA ALA A 9 -0.94 -15.48 19.48
C ALA A 9 0.51 -15.22 19.97
N PRO A 10 0.72 -15.07 21.28
CA PRO A 10 2.06 -14.88 21.83
C PRO A 10 3.00 -16.03 21.46
N HIS A 11 4.22 -15.69 21.04
CA HIS A 11 5.27 -16.63 20.59
C HIS A 11 5.00 -17.33 19.26
N GLU A 12 3.98 -16.90 18.52
CA GLU A 12 3.73 -17.36 17.15
C GLU A 12 4.28 -16.37 16.12
N VAL A 13 4.57 -16.90 14.94
CA VAL A 13 5.02 -16.13 13.78
C VAL A 13 4.10 -16.49 12.63
N GLU A 14 3.48 -15.48 12.04
CA GLU A 14 2.58 -15.63 10.91
C GLU A 14 3.10 -14.83 9.72
N THR A 15 2.94 -15.38 8.51
CA THR A 15 3.30 -14.71 7.26
C THR A 15 2.06 -14.63 6.39
N MET A 16 1.76 -13.43 5.89
CA MET A 16 0.58 -13.16 5.07
C MET A 16 0.93 -12.35 3.83
N SER A 17 0.16 -12.57 2.77
CA SER A 17 0.12 -11.70 1.58
C SER A 17 -1.20 -10.92 1.56
N VAL A 18 -1.12 -9.59 1.55
CA VAL A 18 -2.28 -8.68 1.42
C VAL A 18 -2.18 -7.95 0.10
N SER A 19 -3.29 -7.92 -0.64
CA SER A 19 -3.41 -7.15 -1.87
C SER A 19 -4.07 -5.81 -1.60
N LEU A 20 -3.36 -4.71 -1.85
CA LEU A 20 -3.89 -3.35 -1.76
C LEU A 20 -4.13 -2.80 -3.17
N LYS A 21 -5.38 -2.45 -3.48
CA LYS A 21 -5.69 -1.77 -4.75
C LYS A 21 -5.20 -0.33 -4.66
N ILE A 22 -4.33 0.06 -5.60
CA ILE A 22 -3.89 1.45 -5.73
C ILE A 22 -5.05 2.25 -6.36
N PRO A 23 -5.55 3.30 -5.68
CA PRO A 23 -6.59 4.17 -6.25
C PRO A 23 -6.02 5.02 -7.40
N GLU A 24 -6.91 5.66 -8.16
CA GLU A 24 -6.50 6.69 -9.11
C GLU A 24 -5.78 7.81 -8.36
N THR A 25 -4.49 7.96 -8.64
CA THR A 25 -3.62 8.86 -7.89
C THR A 25 -2.49 9.39 -8.77
N THR A 26 -1.92 10.52 -8.37
CA THR A 26 -0.79 11.11 -9.09
C THR A 26 0.46 10.25 -8.91
N PRO A 27 1.30 10.10 -9.94
CA PRO A 27 2.56 9.38 -9.82
C PRO A 27 3.46 9.97 -8.74
N THR A 28 4.39 9.16 -8.25
CA THR A 28 5.51 9.65 -7.43
C THR A 28 6.34 10.62 -8.27
N PHE A 29 6.61 11.82 -7.75
CA PHE A 29 7.50 12.77 -8.42
C PHE A 29 8.28 13.63 -7.42
N LYS A 30 9.52 13.94 -7.80
CA LYS A 30 10.46 14.79 -7.05
C LYS A 30 11.23 15.73 -7.99
N THR A 31 10.63 16.06 -9.13
CA THR A 31 11.30 16.75 -10.23
C THR A 31 11.36 18.27 -10.08
N CYS A 32 10.60 18.87 -9.16
CA CYS A 32 10.65 20.30 -8.88
C CYS A 32 10.90 20.58 -7.38
N SER A 33 11.46 21.77 -7.08
CA SER A 33 11.81 22.17 -5.71
C SER A 33 10.63 22.62 -4.85
N ILE A 34 9.44 22.70 -5.44
CA ILE A 34 8.24 23.28 -4.81
C ILE A 34 7.37 22.19 -4.18
N ILE A 35 7.18 21.07 -4.88
CA ILE A 35 6.27 20.00 -4.45
C ILE A 35 6.92 18.63 -4.72
N GLU A 36 6.80 17.75 -3.75
CA GLU A 36 7.21 16.34 -3.83
C GLU A 36 6.01 15.46 -3.46
N VAL A 37 5.83 14.37 -4.22
CA VAL A 37 4.81 13.35 -3.94
C VAL A 37 5.50 12.02 -3.70
N THR A 38 5.40 11.53 -2.46
CA THR A 38 5.96 10.25 -1.99
C THR A 38 4.90 9.39 -1.34
N TYR A 39 4.93 8.09 -1.61
CA TYR A 39 4.00 7.12 -1.04
C TYR A 39 4.70 6.12 -0.14
N TYR A 40 4.00 5.67 0.89
CA TYR A 40 4.45 4.65 1.82
C TYR A 40 3.32 3.64 2.04
N VAL A 41 3.66 2.37 2.09
CA VAL A 41 2.79 1.34 2.66
C VAL A 41 3.09 1.26 4.15
N GLU A 42 2.10 1.58 4.99
CA GLU A 42 2.21 1.45 6.45
C GLU A 42 1.52 0.18 6.90
N VAL A 43 2.26 -0.70 7.59
CA VAL A 43 1.68 -1.85 8.29
C VAL A 43 1.69 -1.53 9.78
N ARG A 44 0.56 -1.75 10.45
CA ARG A 44 0.38 -1.49 11.88
C ARG A 44 -0.12 -2.75 12.58
N VAL A 45 0.56 -3.12 13.65
CA VAL A 45 0.16 -4.19 14.57
C VAL A 45 -0.31 -3.56 15.86
N VAL A 46 -1.48 -3.97 16.34
CA VAL A 46 -2.05 -3.54 17.62
C VAL A 46 -2.03 -4.72 18.57
N CYS A 47 -1.22 -4.60 19.61
CA CYS A 47 -1.10 -5.54 20.71
C CYS A 47 -2.21 -5.32 21.75
N LYS A 48 -2.56 -6.37 22.50
CA LYS A 48 -3.57 -6.32 23.58
C LYS A 48 -3.08 -5.63 24.87
N GLY A 49 -1.90 -5.02 24.87
CA GLY A 49 -1.33 -4.30 26.02
C GLY A 49 -1.98 -2.94 26.29
N THR A 50 -1.79 -2.39 27.50
CA THR A 50 -2.51 -1.18 27.96
C THR A 50 -1.83 0.14 27.58
N ILE A 51 -0.53 0.13 27.28
CA ILE A 51 0.27 1.35 27.03
C ILE A 51 1.19 1.09 25.82
N ASN A 52 1.32 2.06 24.91
CA ASN A 52 2.15 1.97 23.69
C ASN A 52 1.97 0.65 22.93
N ASN A 53 0.71 0.25 22.77
CA ASN A 53 0.33 -1.07 22.29
C ASN A 53 0.28 -1.19 20.77
N SER A 54 0.79 -0.21 20.02
CA SER A 54 0.85 -0.28 18.57
C SER A 54 2.27 -0.13 18.06
N VAL A 55 2.65 -1.00 17.13
CA VAL A 55 3.92 -0.91 16.38
C VAL A 55 3.57 -0.74 14.92
N SER A 56 4.23 0.18 14.23
CA SER A 56 4.07 0.32 12.78
C SER A 56 5.42 0.35 12.05
N CYS A 57 5.40 -0.13 10.82
CA CYS A 57 6.51 -0.01 9.89
C CYS A 57 6.02 0.64 8.60
N ARG A 58 6.91 1.43 7.98
CA ARG A 58 6.63 2.12 6.71
C ARG A 58 7.61 1.65 5.67
N CYS A 59 7.09 1.19 4.53
CA CYS A 59 7.87 0.81 3.37
C CYS A 59 7.63 1.85 2.26
N PRO A 60 8.67 2.55 1.77
CA PRO A 60 8.51 3.49 0.65
C PRO A 60 8.17 2.72 -0.64
N VAL A 61 7.26 3.28 -1.43
CA VAL A 61 6.86 2.71 -2.72
C VAL A 61 6.83 3.77 -3.82
N ILE A 62 7.07 3.33 -5.06
CA ILE A 62 7.01 4.19 -6.24
C ILE A 62 5.73 3.84 -7.01
N ILE A 63 4.84 4.81 -7.15
CA ILE A 63 3.63 4.71 -7.97
C ILE A 63 3.89 5.39 -9.31
N GLY A 64 3.79 4.63 -10.40
CA GLY A 64 3.95 5.11 -11.77
C GLY A 64 2.64 5.38 -12.48
N THR A 65 2.72 5.69 -13.78
CA THR A 65 1.56 5.81 -14.69
C THR A 65 1.30 4.51 -15.43
N LEU A 66 0.03 4.26 -15.77
CA LEU A 66 -0.32 3.23 -16.74
C LEU A 66 0.22 3.63 -18.14
N PRO A 67 0.95 2.74 -18.83
CA PRO A 67 1.41 3.01 -20.19
C PRO A 67 0.23 3.16 -21.16
N LEU A 68 0.28 4.17 -22.02
CA LEU A 68 -0.78 4.43 -23.02
C LEU A 68 -1.02 3.25 -23.97
N ALA A 69 -0.02 2.40 -24.20
CA ALA A 69 -0.13 1.21 -25.05
C ALA A 69 -0.95 0.08 -24.42
N ALA A 70 -1.13 0.06 -23.09
CA ALA A 70 -1.91 -0.97 -22.41
C ALA A 70 -3.42 -0.88 -22.70
N ASN A 71 -3.91 0.30 -23.07
CA ASN A 71 -5.33 0.53 -23.39
C ASN A 71 -5.72 0.15 -24.83
N LYS A 72 -4.77 -0.18 -25.72
CA LYS A 72 -5.07 -0.50 -27.12
C LYS A 72 -5.61 -1.93 -27.36
N VAL A 73 -5.74 -2.74 -26.31
CA VAL A 73 -6.11 -4.17 -26.45
C VAL A 73 -7.64 -4.39 -26.38
N GLU A 74 -8.45 -3.41 -26.00
CA GLU A 74 -9.92 -3.61 -25.83
C GLU A 74 -10.81 -2.78 -26.77
N GLU A 75 -10.26 -1.89 -27.62
CA GLU A 75 -11.05 -1.00 -28.49
C GLU A 75 -10.91 -1.32 -29.99
N SER A 76 -10.97 -2.61 -30.37
CA SER A 76 -11.19 -3.00 -31.78
C SER A 76 -11.92 -4.34 -31.98
N ALA A 77 -12.60 -4.87 -30.96
CA ALA A 77 -13.42 -6.07 -31.08
C ALA A 77 -14.89 -5.73 -30.82
N THR A 78 -15.52 -4.93 -31.70
CA THR A 78 -16.92 -5.04 -32.14
C THR A 78 -17.12 -4.16 -33.37
#